data_AF-A0A5C6BZT9-F1
#
_entry.id   AF-A0A5C6BZT9-F1
#
_cell.length_a   1.000
_cell.length_b   1.000
_cell.length_c   1.000
_cell.angle_alpha   90.00
_cell.angle_beta   90.00
_cell.angle_gamma   90.00
#
_symmetry.space_group_name_H-M   'P 1'
#
loop_
_entity.id
_entity.type
_entity.pdbx_description
1 polymer ?
#
loop_
_entity_poly.entity_id
_entity_poly.type
_entity_poly.pdbx_seq_one_letter_code
_entity_poly.pdbx_strand_id
1 'polypeptide(L)'
;MTRRTKRLLITAMTLGVICISIAGWSAVKVVAWARGLPNRIVIDGDGLADAFGAAVVQSYHEGLINGDTPTQSQIIRDFTALVENNVAAQRWVRTEYANDLRQLTLSPNADVAALAGTLLTLLPESPDPVQCHSTDQGLR
;
A
#
# COMPACT_ATOMS: atom_id res chain seq x y z
N MET A 1 19.97 -24.90 -15.89
CA MET A 1 20.54 -23.53 -15.90
C MET A 1 22.03 -23.58 -16.20
N THR A 2 22.51 -22.87 -17.22
CA THR A 2 23.93 -22.83 -17.57
C THR A 2 24.68 -21.78 -16.74
N ARG A 3 26.00 -21.96 -16.53
CA ARG A 3 26.84 -21.03 -15.74
C ARG A 3 26.79 -19.58 -16.25
N ARG A 4 26.54 -19.38 -17.55
CA ARG A 4 26.40 -18.06 -18.17
C ARG A 4 25.14 -17.33 -17.71
N THR A 5 24.00 -18.02 -17.62
CA THR A 5 22.72 -17.43 -17.16
C THR A 5 22.78 -17.02 -15.69
N LYS A 6 23.43 -17.82 -14.84
CA LYS A 6 23.64 -17.46 -13.42
C LYS A 6 24.50 -16.19 -13.26
N ARG A 7 25.59 -16.07 -14.02
CA ARG A 7 26.43 -14.86 -13.98
C ARG A 7 25.67 -13.62 -14.45
N LEU A 8 24.85 -13.75 -15.49
CA LEU A 8 24.06 -12.64 -16.03
C LEU A 8 23.02 -12.13 -15.03
N LEU A 9 22.32 -13.04 -14.34
CA LEU A 9 21.37 -12.71 -13.28
C LEU A 9 22.03 -12.02 -12.08
N ILE A 10 23.20 -12.51 -11.65
CA ILE A 10 23.95 -11.90 -10.55
C ILE A 10 24.39 -10.48 -10.93
N THR A 11 24.92 -10.28 -12.14
CA THR A 11 25.32 -8.95 -12.60
C THR A 11 24.13 -8.00 -12.67
N ALA A 12 22.97 -8.45 -13.15
CA ALA A 12 21.75 -7.64 -13.20
C ALA A 12 21.24 -7.26 -11.81
N MET A 13 21.23 -8.20 -10.85
CA MET A 13 20.89 -7.91 -9.45
C MET A 13 21.84 -6.89 -8.83
N THR A 14 23.15 -7.07 -9.01
CA THR A 14 24.16 -6.14 -8.49
C THR A 14 23.99 -4.75 -9.08
N LEU A 15 23.70 -4.65 -10.38
CA LEU A 15 23.43 -3.35 -11.03
C LEU A 15 22.17 -2.68 -10.46
N GLY A 16 21.11 -3.45 -10.24
CA GLY A 16 19.87 -2.96 -9.63
C GLY A 16 20.10 -2.40 -8.22
N VAL A 17 20.84 -3.13 -7.38
CA VAL A 17 21.20 -2.69 -6.03
C VAL A 17 22.03 -1.40 -6.06
N ILE A 18 22.96 -1.29 -7.01
CA ILE A 18 23.77 -0.07 -7.21
C ILE A 18 22.87 1.10 -7.61
N CYS A 19 21.94 0.91 -8.55
CA CYS A 19 21.00 1.96 -8.98
C CYS A 19 20.11 2.44 -7.81
N ILE A 20 19.56 1.53 -7.01
CA ILE A 20 18.73 1.87 -5.83
C ILE A 20 19.57 2.60 -4.79
N SER A 21 20.80 2.15 -4.54
CA SER A 21 21.71 2.78 -3.57
C SER A 21 22.12 4.20 -4.02
N ILE A 22 22.37 4.39 -5.31
CA ILE A 22 22.68 5.71 -5.89
C ILE A 22 21.46 6.62 -5.81
N ALA A 23 20.24 6.11 -6.08
CA ALA A 23 19.00 6.88 -5.97
C ALA A 23 18.69 7.30 -4.52
N GLY A 24 18.89 6.40 -3.55
CA GLY A 24 18.76 6.73 -2.13
C GLY A 24 19.81 7.76 -1.68
N TRP A 25 21.05 7.60 -2.12
CA TRP A 25 22.14 8.53 -1.81
C TRP A 25 21.94 9.92 -2.46
N SER A 26 21.47 9.97 -3.70
CA SER A 26 21.17 11.22 -4.39
C SER A 26 19.98 11.93 -3.76
N ALA A 27 18.93 11.22 -3.35
CA ALA A 27 17.81 11.79 -2.62
C ALA A 27 18.27 12.45 -1.31
N VAL A 28 19.12 11.79 -0.51
CA VAL A 28 19.67 12.34 0.73
C VAL A 28 20.52 13.60 0.45
N LYS A 29 21.35 13.59 -0.59
CA LYS A 29 22.18 14.75 -0.95
C LYS A 29 21.39 15.91 -1.53
N VAL A 30 20.36 15.65 -2.33
CA VAL A 30 19.45 16.69 -2.86
C VAL A 30 18.70 17.35 -1.71
N VAL A 31 18.21 16.57 -0.74
CA VAL A 31 17.56 17.11 0.46
C VAL A 31 18.54 17.93 1.31
N ALA A 32 19.78 17.48 1.48
CA ALA A 32 20.80 18.21 2.23
C ALA A 32 21.23 19.51 1.53
N TRP A 33 21.38 19.49 0.20
CA TRP A 33 21.68 20.66 -0.61
C TRP A 33 20.52 21.67 -0.64
N ALA A 34 19.28 21.19 -0.75
CA ALA A 34 18.07 22.01 -0.69
C ALA A 34 17.88 22.71 0.66
N ARG A 35 18.31 22.09 1.77
CA ARG A 35 18.29 22.71 3.11
C ARG A 35 19.27 23.88 3.26
N GLY A 36 20.28 23.97 2.39
CA GLY A 36 21.32 25.00 2.46
C GLY A 36 21.08 26.25 1.61
N LEU A 37 20.01 26.30 0.81
CA LEU A 37 19.76 27.43 -0.10
C LEU A 37 18.85 28.49 0.53
N PRO A 38 19.28 29.77 0.60
CA PRO A 38 18.54 30.84 1.27
C PRO A 38 17.29 31.33 0.49
N ASN A 39 16.97 30.71 -0.65
CA ASN A 39 15.81 31.08 -1.46
C ASN A 39 14.98 29.82 -1.76
N ARG A 40 13.87 29.66 -1.04
CA ARG A 40 12.98 28.51 -1.12
C ARG A 40 12.32 28.43 -2.51
N ILE A 41 12.80 27.54 -3.37
CA ILE A 41 11.85 26.75 -4.16
C ILE A 41 11.27 25.78 -3.13
N VAL A 42 10.08 26.09 -2.62
CA VAL A 42 9.27 25.12 -1.88
C VAL A 42 8.91 24.04 -2.90
N ILE A 43 9.79 23.04 -3.06
CA ILE A 43 9.36 21.76 -3.61
C ILE A 43 8.36 21.28 -2.57
N ASP A 44 7.09 21.31 -2.95
CA ASP A 44 5.96 20.92 -2.12
C ASP A 44 6.13 19.44 -1.76
N GLY A 45 6.83 19.19 -0.65
CA GLY A 45 7.16 17.84 -0.20
C GLY A 45 5.90 17.03 0.08
N ASP A 46 4.84 17.73 0.46
CA ASP A 46 3.50 17.18 0.64
C ASP A 46 2.91 16.75 -0.71
N GLY A 47 3.04 17.58 -1.76
CA GLY A 47 2.59 17.23 -3.12
C GLY A 47 3.33 16.03 -3.73
N LEU A 48 4.63 15.86 -3.43
CA LEU A 48 5.39 14.67 -3.84
C LEU A 48 5.03 13.44 -3.00
N ALA A 49 4.85 13.59 -1.68
CA ALA A 49 4.42 12.50 -0.81
C ALA A 49 3.02 12.00 -1.16
N ASP A 50 2.09 12.90 -1.47
CA ASP A 50 0.73 12.59 -1.91
C ASP A 50 0.74 11.87 -3.26
N ALA A 51 1.55 12.32 -4.22
CA ALA A 51 1.68 11.67 -5.52
C ALA A 51 2.26 10.25 -5.41
N PHE A 52 3.29 10.05 -4.58
CA PHE A 52 3.84 8.71 -4.33
C PHE A 52 2.86 7.84 -3.56
N GLY A 53 2.14 8.39 -2.57
CA GLY A 53 1.09 7.69 -1.83
C GLY A 53 -0.01 7.20 -2.76
N ALA A 54 -0.54 8.08 -3.61
CA ALA A 54 -1.58 7.75 -4.58
C ALA A 54 -1.12 6.71 -5.61
N ALA A 55 0.11 6.83 -6.13
CA ALA A 55 0.67 5.85 -7.06
C ALA A 55 0.83 4.46 -6.42
N VAL A 56 1.26 4.42 -5.16
CA VAL A 56 1.36 3.17 -4.41
C VAL A 56 -0.02 2.57 -4.20
N VAL A 57 -1.01 3.36 -3.79
CA VAL A 57 -2.40 2.90 -3.63
C VAL A 57 -2.93 2.29 -4.92
N GLN A 58 -2.79 3.02 -6.03
CA GLN A 58 -3.25 2.57 -7.33
C GLN A 58 -2.56 1.27 -7.78
N SER A 59 -1.27 1.10 -7.48
CA SER A 59 -0.53 -0.11 -7.86
C SER A 59 -1.02 -1.37 -7.12
N TYR A 60 -1.43 -1.23 -5.85
CA TYR A 60 -2.07 -2.33 -5.13
C TYR A 60 -3.48 -2.62 -5.65
N HIS A 61 -4.26 -1.58 -5.99
CA HIS A 61 -5.57 -1.75 -6.65
C HIS A 61 -5.42 -2.58 -7.93
N GLU A 62 -4.46 -2.20 -8.79
CA GLU A 62 -4.18 -2.90 -10.03
C GLU A 62 -3.71 -4.34 -9.79
N GLY A 63 -2.83 -4.56 -8.82
CA GLY A 63 -2.34 -5.89 -8.46
C GLY A 63 -3.42 -6.81 -7.87
N LEU A 64 -4.41 -6.25 -7.17
CA LEU A 64 -5.55 -7.01 -6.65
C LEU A 64 -6.54 -7.36 -7.76
N ILE A 65 -6.88 -6.41 -8.64
CA ILE A 65 -7.90 -6.60 -9.67
C ILE A 65 -7.36 -7.38 -10.88
N ASN A 66 -6.21 -6.98 -11.40
CA ASN A 66 -5.65 -7.47 -12.67
C ASN A 66 -4.39 -8.35 -12.48
N GLY A 67 -3.90 -8.52 -11.25
CA GLY A 67 -2.74 -9.37 -10.98
C GLY A 67 -3.04 -10.85 -11.20
N ASP A 68 -1.98 -11.63 -11.44
CA ASP A 68 -2.07 -13.08 -11.44
C ASP A 68 -2.28 -13.64 -10.02
N THR A 69 -2.68 -14.90 -9.91
CA THR A 69 -2.95 -15.55 -8.60
C THR A 69 -1.79 -15.41 -7.61
N PRO A 70 -0.51 -15.64 -7.99
CA PRO A 70 0.62 -15.42 -7.08
C PRO A 70 0.72 -13.98 -6.58
N THR A 71 0.54 -12.99 -7.46
CA THR A 71 0.58 -11.57 -7.11
C THR A 71 -0.55 -11.20 -6.16
N GLN A 72 -1.79 -11.56 -6.50
CA GLN A 72 -2.96 -11.33 -5.65
C GLN A 72 -2.77 -11.95 -4.26
N SER A 73 -2.36 -13.21 -4.20
CA SER A 73 -2.13 -13.91 -2.94
C SER A 73 -1.02 -13.28 -2.11
N GLN A 74 0.04 -12.78 -2.75
CA GLN A 74 1.14 -12.10 -2.08
C GLN A 74 0.68 -10.78 -1.47
N ILE A 75 -0.02 -9.96 -2.24
CA ILE A 75 -0.57 -8.67 -1.76
C ILE A 75 -1.48 -8.90 -0.55
N ILE A 76 -2.39 -9.88 -0.62
CA ILE A 76 -3.32 -10.18 0.48
C ILE A 76 -2.54 -10.62 1.74
N ARG A 77 -1.50 -11.44 1.59
CA ARG A 77 -0.63 -11.84 2.71
C ARG A 77 0.12 -10.67 3.33
N ASP A 78 0.66 -9.78 2.50
CA ASP A 78 1.36 -8.58 2.96
C ASP A 78 0.41 -7.65 3.71
N PHE A 79 -0.82 -7.47 3.21
CA PHE A 79 -1.86 -6.74 3.93
C PHE A 79 -2.25 -7.42 5.24
N THR A 80 -2.39 -8.75 5.26
CA THR A 80 -2.70 -9.51 6.47
C THR A 80 -1.65 -9.28 7.55
N ALA A 81 -0.36 -9.40 7.19
CA ALA A 81 0.75 -9.14 8.12
C ALA A 81 0.77 -7.68 8.60
N LEU A 82 0.43 -6.72 7.72
CA LEU A 82 0.37 -5.30 8.06
C LEU A 82 -0.74 -4.99 9.07
N VAL A 83 -1.89 -5.66 8.99
CA VAL A 83 -3.08 -5.34 9.78
C VAL A 83 -3.21 -6.12 11.09
N GLU A 84 -2.51 -7.25 11.24
CA GLU A 84 -2.68 -8.21 12.35
C GLU A 84 -2.60 -7.56 13.74
N ASN A 85 -1.77 -6.51 13.90
CA ASN A 85 -1.59 -5.80 15.17
C ASN A 85 -1.65 -4.27 15.03
N ASN A 86 -2.28 -3.74 13.98
CA ASN A 86 -2.27 -2.31 13.68
C ASN A 86 -3.66 -1.79 13.27
N VAL A 87 -4.36 -1.16 14.22
CA VAL A 87 -5.71 -0.59 14.00
C VAL A 87 -5.71 0.55 12.97
N ALA A 88 -4.63 1.34 12.87
CA ALA A 88 -4.54 2.39 11.86
C ALA A 88 -4.40 1.78 10.46
N ALA A 89 -3.59 0.72 10.32
CA ALA A 89 -3.48 -0.02 9.07
C ALA A 89 -4.77 -0.76 8.72
N GLN A 90 -5.45 -1.38 9.69
CA GLN A 90 -6.78 -1.98 9.47
C GLN A 90 -7.76 -0.94 8.90
N ARG A 91 -7.82 0.25 9.51
CA ARG A 91 -8.69 1.33 9.04
C ARG A 91 -8.33 1.76 7.63
N TRP A 92 -7.04 1.97 7.35
CA TRP A 92 -6.56 2.40 6.04
C TRP A 92 -6.83 1.35 4.95
N VAL A 93 -6.42 0.09 5.15
CA VAL A 93 -6.65 -1.01 4.19
C VAL A 93 -8.13 -1.16 3.88
N ARG A 94 -8.98 -1.06 4.91
CA ARG A 94 -10.43 -1.11 4.73
C ARG A 94 -10.97 0.07 3.94
N THR A 95 -10.53 1.29 4.21
CA THR A 95 -10.98 2.48 3.47
C THR A 95 -10.60 2.38 1.99
N GLU A 96 -9.38 1.97 1.69
CA GLU A 96 -8.87 1.98 0.31
C GLU A 96 -9.23 0.72 -0.50
N TYR A 97 -9.20 -0.48 0.10
CA TYR A 97 -9.25 -1.74 -0.65
C TYR A 97 -10.40 -2.68 -0.30
N ALA A 98 -11.32 -2.31 0.61
CA ALA A 98 -12.40 -3.24 1.01
C ALA A 98 -13.27 -3.69 -0.17
N ASN A 99 -13.47 -2.83 -1.18
CA ASN A 99 -14.23 -3.20 -2.36
C ASN A 99 -13.53 -4.30 -3.18
N ASP A 100 -12.24 -4.13 -3.48
CA ASP A 100 -11.47 -5.11 -4.25
C ASP A 100 -11.37 -6.43 -3.50
N LEU A 101 -11.14 -6.38 -2.19
CA LEU A 101 -11.08 -7.57 -1.34
C LEU A 101 -12.42 -8.31 -1.37
N ARG A 102 -13.56 -7.61 -1.34
CA ARG A 102 -14.88 -8.23 -1.50
C ARG A 102 -15.04 -8.87 -2.87
N GLN A 103 -14.59 -8.22 -3.94
CA GLN A 103 -14.63 -8.83 -5.28
C GLN A 103 -13.75 -10.09 -5.35
N LEU A 104 -12.57 -10.08 -4.73
CA LEU A 104 -11.67 -11.23 -4.68
C LEU A 104 -12.23 -12.41 -3.90
N THR A 105 -13.16 -12.21 -2.97
CA THR A 105 -13.88 -13.35 -2.34
C THR A 105 -14.72 -14.16 -3.33
N LEU A 106 -15.04 -13.59 -4.50
CA LEU A 106 -15.73 -14.25 -5.60
C LEU A 106 -14.78 -14.77 -6.68
N SER A 107 -13.46 -14.72 -6.43
CA SER A 107 -12.44 -15.20 -7.37
C SER A 107 -12.64 -16.69 -7.70
N PRO A 108 -12.43 -17.11 -8.96
CA PRO A 108 -12.44 -18.52 -9.32
C PRO A 108 -11.30 -19.32 -8.67
N ASN A 109 -10.28 -18.64 -8.14
CA ASN A 109 -9.22 -19.27 -7.36
C ASN A 109 -9.62 -19.35 -5.87
N ALA A 110 -9.82 -20.58 -5.38
CA ALA A 110 -10.28 -20.82 -4.01
C ALA A 110 -9.31 -20.29 -2.95
N ASP A 111 -8.00 -20.34 -3.18
CA ASP A 111 -7.00 -19.85 -2.22
C ASP A 111 -7.05 -18.33 -2.10
N VAL A 112 -7.14 -17.62 -3.24
CA VAL A 112 -7.28 -16.15 -3.27
C VAL A 112 -8.59 -15.73 -2.58
N ALA A 113 -9.69 -16.41 -2.88
CA ALA A 113 -10.98 -16.15 -2.27
C ALA A 113 -10.95 -16.35 -0.75
N ALA A 114 -10.32 -17.44 -0.28
CA ALA A 114 -10.18 -17.74 1.15
C ALA A 114 -9.29 -16.72 1.87
N LEU A 115 -8.17 -16.32 1.25
CA LEU A 115 -7.27 -15.30 1.80
C LEU A 115 -7.97 -13.94 1.91
N ALA A 116 -8.67 -13.51 0.86
CA ALA A 116 -9.41 -12.25 0.85
C ALA A 116 -10.51 -12.24 1.92
N GLY A 117 -11.25 -13.34 2.04
CA GLY A 117 -12.27 -13.51 3.09
C GLY A 117 -11.66 -13.45 4.49
N THR A 118 -10.53 -14.13 4.72
CA THR A 118 -9.82 -14.08 6.01
C THR A 118 -9.37 -12.66 6.34
N LEU A 119 -8.76 -11.95 5.39
CA LEU A 119 -8.35 -10.56 5.59
C LEU A 119 -9.54 -9.67 5.96
N LEU A 120 -10.68 -9.80 5.27
CA LEU A 120 -11.89 -9.03 5.60
C LEU A 120 -12.38 -9.27 7.03
N THR A 121 -12.20 -10.46 7.61
CA THR A 121 -12.55 -10.69 9.03
C THR A 121 -11.64 -9.95 10.02
N LEU A 122 -10.41 -9.61 9.61
CA LEU A 122 -9.48 -8.83 10.40
C LEU A 122 -9.69 -7.32 10.28
N LEU A 123 -10.52 -6.90 9.31
CA LEU A 123 -10.85 -5.50 9.06
C LEU A 123 -12.20 -5.19 9.73
N PRO A 124 -12.22 -4.66 10.96
CA PRO A 124 -13.47 -4.38 11.66
C PRO A 124 -14.33 -3.41 10.84
N GLU A 125 -15.63 -3.67 10.73
CA GLU A 125 -16.57 -2.65 10.25
C GLU A 125 -16.47 -1.44 11.18
N SER A 126 -16.52 -0.23 10.60
CA SER A 126 -16.50 0.95 11.46
C SER A 126 -17.74 0.86 12.34
N PRO A 127 -17.64 1.12 13.65
CA PRO A 127 -18.85 1.42 14.40
C PRO A 127 -19.55 2.55 13.63
N ASP A 128 -20.81 2.30 13.26
CA ASP A 128 -21.67 3.32 12.67
C ASP A 128 -21.47 4.63 13.44
N PRO A 129 -21.37 5.78 12.77
CA PRO A 129 -21.40 7.04 13.48
C PRO A 129 -22.70 7.03 14.29
N VAL A 130 -22.53 7.01 15.61
CA VAL A 130 -23.56 7.08 16.64
C VAL A 130 -24.77 7.80 16.07
N GLN A 131 -25.90 7.08 15.94
CA GLN A 131 -27.20 7.72 15.75
C GLN A 131 -27.28 8.83 16.80
N CYS A 132 -27.17 10.09 16.37
CA CYS A 132 -27.47 11.22 17.21
C CYS A 132 -28.92 11.02 17.64
N HIS A 133 -29.11 10.47 18.84
CA HIS A 133 -30.40 10.47 19.48
C HIS A 133 -30.80 11.93 19.60
N SER A 134 -31.73 12.31 18.73
CA SER A 134 -32.45 13.57 18.75
C SER A 134 -32.88 13.84 20.19
N THR A 135 -32.12 14.69 20.88
CA THR A 135 -32.60 15.31 22.11
C THR A 135 -33.47 16.48 21.67
N ASP A 136 -34.61 16.14 21.07
CA ASP A 136 -35.76 17.02 20.97
C ASP A 136 -36.61 16.73 22.21
N GLN A 137 -36.15 17.22 23.36
CA GLN A 137 -37.01 17.39 24.53
C GLN A 137 -37.35 18.87 24.65
N GLY A 138 -38.43 19.24 23.96
CA GLY A 138 -39.57 19.89 24.60
C GLY A 138 -39.31 21.25 25.23
N LEU A 139 -39.60 22.29 24.43
CA LEU A 139 -40.25 23.51 24.90
C LEU A 139 -41.36 23.17 25.92
N ARG A 140 -41.12 23.46 27.20
CA ARG A 140 -42.12 23.98 28.15
C ARG A 140 -41.44 24.83 29.22
#